data_AF-A0A850CQ87-F1
#
_entry.id   AF-A0A850CQ87-F1
#
_cell.length_a   1.000
_cell.length_b   1.000
_cell.length_c   1.000
_cell.angle_alpha   90.00
_cell.angle_beta   90.00
_cell.angle_gamma   90.00
#
_symmetry.space_group_name_H-M   'P 1'
#
loop_
_entity.id
_entity.type
_entity.pdbx_description
1 polymer ?
#
loop_
_entity_poly.entity_id
_entity_poly.type
_entity_poly.pdbx_seq_one_letter_code
_entity_poly.pdbx_strand_id
1 'polypeptide(L)'
;MIVTLTPNPSIDRAVFIDVLRHGEVHRATGSQLDPGGKGVNVSRALAAQGAATTAVLPIGGPEGHLLEDLLDTAGVGHASVLVRGTVRMNISVLEPDGTTTKLNEPGPDLATAEVEALLETTLERSVGADWVVGCGSLPPGAPTDLYAVLVARVRGRGG
;
A
#
# COMPACT_ATOMS: atom_id res chain seq x y z
N MET A 1 8.38 -12.66 12.81
CA MET A 1 7.33 -12.03 11.97
C MET A 1 7.70 -10.58 11.70
N ILE A 2 7.42 -10.07 10.50
CA ILE A 2 7.66 -8.66 10.13
C ILE A 2 6.32 -7.93 9.99
N VAL A 3 6.21 -6.71 10.53
CA VAL A 3 5.02 -5.87 10.38
C VAL A 3 5.37 -4.67 9.53
N THR A 4 4.59 -4.39 8.48
CA THR A 4 4.80 -3.21 7.63
C THR A 4 3.65 -2.22 7.79
N LEU A 5 3.93 -0.94 8.00
CA LEU A 5 2.92 0.14 7.91
C LEU A 5 3.02 0.82 6.54
N THR A 6 1.92 0.78 5.79
CA THR A 6 1.76 1.49 4.50
C THR A 6 0.63 2.52 4.63
N PRO A 7 0.93 3.78 4.97
CA PRO A 7 -0.12 4.79 5.21
C PRO A 7 -0.79 5.28 3.91
N ASN A 8 -0.18 5.05 2.75
CA ASN A 8 -0.73 5.46 1.44
C ASN A 8 -0.64 4.29 0.43
N PRO A 9 -1.43 3.22 0.64
CA PRO A 9 -1.46 2.08 -0.26
C PRO A 9 -2.07 2.47 -1.61
N SER A 10 -1.98 1.57 -2.57
CA SER A 10 -2.60 1.75 -3.88
C SER A 10 -3.08 0.42 -4.44
N ILE A 11 -3.98 0.49 -5.41
CA ILE A 11 -4.14 -0.57 -6.40
C ILE A 11 -3.36 -0.14 -7.63
N ASP A 12 -2.36 -0.94 -8.01
CA ASP A 12 -1.52 -0.67 -9.17
C ASP A 12 -2.08 -1.43 -10.38
N ARG A 13 -2.55 -0.70 -11.39
CA ARG A 13 -3.03 -1.24 -12.66
C ARG A 13 -1.96 -1.10 -13.72
N ALA A 14 -1.45 -2.23 -14.20
CA ALA A 14 -0.62 -2.26 -15.41
C ALA A 14 -1.52 -2.46 -16.64
N VAL A 15 -1.32 -1.64 -17.67
CA VAL A 15 -2.00 -1.75 -18.97
C VAL A 15 -0.94 -1.87 -20.05
N PHE A 16 -1.03 -2.93 -20.84
CA PHE A 16 -0.08 -3.22 -21.91
C PHE A 16 -0.63 -2.69 -23.24
N ILE A 17 0.18 -1.94 -23.98
CA ILE A 17 -0.15 -1.40 -25.31
C ILE A 17 1.07 -1.51 -26.24
N ASP A 18 0.87 -1.40 -27.55
CA ASP A 18 1.98 -1.41 -28.50
C ASP A 18 2.79 -0.11 -28.47
N VAL A 19 2.09 1.04 -28.48
CA VAL A 19 2.69 2.37 -28.41
C VAL A 19 1.70 3.40 -27.87
N LEU A 20 2.12 4.24 -26.94
CA LEU A 20 1.33 5.35 -26.42
C LEU A 20 1.36 6.53 -27.40
N ARG A 21 0.19 6.90 -27.92
CA ARG A 21 0.02 8.06 -28.79
C ARG A 21 -0.90 9.08 -28.12
N HIS A 22 -0.37 10.25 -27.76
CA HIS A 22 -1.15 11.25 -27.05
C HIS A 22 -2.38 11.69 -27.86
N GLY A 23 -3.53 11.76 -27.18
CA GLY A 23 -4.81 12.18 -27.79
C GLY A 23 -5.55 11.08 -28.56
N GLU A 24 -5.01 9.86 -28.65
CA GLU A 24 -5.66 8.75 -29.35
C GLU A 24 -6.38 7.78 -28.40
N VAL A 25 -7.22 6.92 -28.97
CA VAL A 25 -7.87 5.80 -28.28
C VAL A 25 -7.06 4.53 -28.53
N HIS A 26 -6.55 3.93 -27.46
CA HIS A 26 -5.79 2.67 -27.53
C HIS A 26 -6.66 1.48 -27.12
N ARG A 27 -6.43 0.34 -27.77
CA ARG A 27 -6.90 -0.96 -27.27
C ARG A 27 -5.74 -1.63 -26.54
N ALA A 28 -5.95 -1.96 -25.28
CA ALA A 28 -4.96 -2.68 -24.50
C ALA A 28 -4.80 -4.11 -25.03
N THR A 29 -3.56 -4.59 -25.07
CA THR A 29 -3.24 -6.00 -25.36
C THR A 29 -3.37 -6.89 -24.12
N GLY A 30 -3.36 -6.27 -22.93
CA GLY A 30 -3.64 -6.92 -21.66
C GLY A 30 -3.72 -5.91 -20.51
N SER A 31 -4.08 -6.40 -19.32
CA SER A 31 -3.98 -5.63 -18.09
C SER A 31 -3.80 -6.52 -16.87
N GLN A 32 -3.16 -5.99 -15.84
CA GLN A 32 -2.98 -6.64 -14.54
C GLN A 32 -3.32 -5.66 -13.41
N LEU A 33 -3.84 -6.19 -12.30
CA LEU A 33 -4.07 -5.46 -11.07
C LEU A 33 -3.24 -6.09 -9.97
N ASP A 34 -2.54 -5.27 -9.21
CA ASP A 34 -1.72 -5.68 -8.08
C ASP A 34 -2.01 -4.82 -6.84
N PRO A 35 -1.95 -5.41 -5.64
CA PRO A 35 -1.92 -4.63 -4.42
C PRO A 35 -0.57 -3.89 -4.34
N GLY A 36 -0.65 -2.57 -4.15
CA GLY A 36 0.46 -1.64 -4.27
C GLY A 36 0.71 -0.78 -3.04
N GLY A 37 1.83 -0.06 -3.07
CA GLY A 37 2.39 0.67 -1.93
C GLY A 37 3.67 0.03 -1.42
N LYS A 38 4.59 0.83 -0.85
CA LYS A 38 5.94 0.34 -0.54
C LYS A 38 5.93 -0.77 0.52
N GLY A 39 5.22 -0.60 1.64
CA GLY A 39 5.14 -1.63 2.67
C GLY A 39 4.35 -2.86 2.23
N VAL A 40 3.30 -2.66 1.43
CA VAL A 40 2.59 -3.75 0.74
C VAL A 40 3.55 -4.56 -0.13
N ASN A 41 4.37 -3.92 -0.96
CA ASN A 41 5.35 -4.60 -1.80
C ASN A 41 6.43 -5.33 -0.99
N VAL A 42 6.86 -4.77 0.15
CA VAL A 42 7.76 -5.46 1.09
C VAL A 42 7.08 -6.73 1.62
N SER A 43 5.83 -6.62 2.10
CA SER A 43 5.08 -7.77 2.59
C SER A 43 4.86 -8.84 1.50
N ARG A 44 4.53 -8.44 0.27
CA ARG A 44 4.42 -9.38 -0.86
C ARG A 44 5.72 -10.13 -1.11
N ALA A 45 6.85 -9.44 -1.12
CA ALA A 45 8.15 -10.06 -1.33
C ALA A 45 8.51 -11.04 -0.19
N LEU A 46 8.18 -10.69 1.05
CA LEU A 46 8.39 -11.56 2.22
C LEU A 46 7.51 -12.81 2.16
N ALA A 47 6.21 -12.65 1.87
CA ALA A 47 5.26 -13.76 1.76
C ALA A 47 5.67 -14.74 0.64
N ALA A 48 6.10 -14.22 -0.52
CA ALA A 48 6.59 -15.04 -1.63
C ALA A 48 7.83 -15.88 -1.28
N GLN A 49 8.60 -15.48 -0.25
CA GLN A 49 9.75 -16.23 0.26
C GLN A 49 9.41 -17.07 1.51
N GLY A 50 8.13 -17.21 1.84
CA GLY A 50 7.65 -17.99 2.99
C GLY A 50 7.88 -17.33 4.35
N ALA A 51 8.25 -16.05 4.40
CA ALA A 51 8.41 -15.32 5.65
C ALA A 51 7.05 -14.79 6.16
N ALA A 52 6.79 -14.96 7.45
CA ALA A 52 5.58 -14.43 8.08
C ALA A 52 5.59 -12.90 8.14
N THR A 53 4.58 -12.28 7.54
CA THR A 53 4.42 -10.83 7.47
C THR A 53 2.97 -10.39 7.68
N THR A 54 2.77 -9.19 8.23
CA THR A 54 1.47 -8.54 8.35
C THR A 54 1.55 -7.11 7.82
N ALA A 55 0.75 -6.78 6.81
CA ALA A 55 0.64 -5.43 6.26
C ALA A 55 -0.47 -4.64 6.98
N VAL A 56 -0.10 -3.55 7.65
CA VAL A 56 -1.05 -2.56 8.20
C VAL A 56 -1.23 -1.42 7.22
N LEU A 57 -2.47 -1.13 6.86
CA LEU A 57 -2.80 -0.15 5.84
C LEU A 57 -4.24 0.38 5.98
N PRO A 58 -4.53 1.61 5.53
CA PRO A 58 -5.89 2.11 5.48
C PRO A 58 -6.67 1.48 4.32
N ILE A 59 -7.93 1.15 4.56
CA ILE A 59 -8.90 0.74 3.54
C ILE A 59 -10.10 1.69 3.58
N GLY A 60 -10.62 2.03 2.42
CA GLY A 60 -11.84 2.82 2.33
C GLY A 60 -12.38 2.80 0.90
N GLY A 61 -13.70 2.93 0.78
CA GLY A 61 -14.41 2.76 -0.48
C GLY A 61 -14.36 1.34 -1.05
N PRO A 62 -14.99 1.11 -2.21
CA PRO A 62 -14.94 -0.18 -2.93
C PRO A 62 -13.50 -0.65 -3.24
N GLU A 63 -12.60 0.29 -3.51
CA GLU A 63 -11.19 0.07 -3.78
C GLU A 63 -10.45 -0.50 -2.56
N GLY A 64 -10.89 -0.18 -1.34
CA GLY A 64 -10.39 -0.81 -0.12
C GLY A 64 -10.64 -2.32 -0.10
N HIS A 65 -11.87 -2.74 -0.40
CA HIS A 65 -12.20 -4.17 -0.46
C HIS A 65 -11.45 -4.90 -1.58
N LEU A 66 -11.33 -4.27 -2.75
CA LEU A 66 -10.53 -4.83 -3.85
C LEU A 66 -9.05 -4.99 -3.44
N LEU A 67 -8.50 -4.05 -2.68
CA LEU A 67 -7.14 -4.16 -2.17
C LEU A 67 -6.97 -5.35 -1.21
N GLU A 68 -7.94 -5.59 -0.33
CA GLU A 68 -7.94 -6.76 0.57
C GLU A 68 -8.00 -8.07 -0.22
N ASP A 69 -8.91 -8.20 -1.19
CA ASP A 69 -9.02 -9.38 -2.05
C ASP A 69 -7.71 -9.67 -2.80
N LEU A 70 -7.03 -8.62 -3.27
CA LEU A 70 -5.73 -8.72 -3.94
C LEU A 70 -4.62 -9.15 -2.98
N LEU A 71 -4.62 -8.67 -1.74
CA LEU A 71 -3.66 -9.09 -0.70
C LEU A 71 -3.86 -10.56 -0.31
N ASP A 72 -5.12 -10.99 -0.14
CA ASP A 72 -5.47 -12.38 0.16
C ASP A 72 -5.04 -13.31 -0.97
N THR A 73 -5.31 -12.93 -2.22
CA THR A 73 -4.86 -13.67 -3.41
C THR A 73 -3.33 -13.77 -3.47
N ALA A 74 -2.62 -12.73 -3.03
CA ALA A 74 -1.16 -12.71 -2.97
C ALA A 74 -0.58 -13.46 -1.74
N GLY A 75 -1.42 -14.02 -0.87
CA GLY A 75 -0.99 -14.72 0.35
C GLY A 75 -0.37 -13.78 1.39
N VAL A 76 -0.72 -12.49 1.37
CA VAL A 76 -0.20 -11.49 2.29
C VAL A 76 -1.17 -11.29 3.45
N GLY A 77 -0.76 -11.64 4.66
CA GLY A 77 -1.51 -11.29 5.87
C GLY A 77 -1.62 -9.77 6.02
N HIS A 78 -2.81 -9.28 6.35
CA HIS A 78 -3.07 -7.84 6.49
C HIS A 78 -3.89 -7.52 7.74
N ALA A 79 -3.77 -6.27 8.19
CA ALA A 79 -4.56 -5.69 9.26
C ALA A 79 -5.03 -4.30 8.79
N SER A 80 -6.18 -4.31 8.14
CA SER A 80 -6.78 -3.12 7.55
C SER A 80 -7.38 -2.19 8.59
N VAL A 81 -7.21 -0.88 8.37
CA VAL A 81 -7.85 0.19 9.18
C VAL A 81 -8.85 0.92 8.31
N LEU A 82 -10.12 0.91 8.70
CA LEU A 82 -11.17 1.59 7.94
C LEU A 82 -10.98 3.11 8.01
N VAL A 83 -10.99 3.76 6.86
CA VAL A 83 -10.92 5.22 6.71
C VAL A 83 -12.05 5.72 5.81
N ARG A 84 -12.36 7.01 5.92
CA ARG A 84 -13.44 7.65 5.12
C ARG A 84 -13.06 7.81 3.66
N GLY A 85 -11.79 8.10 3.38
CA GLY A 85 -11.29 8.31 2.02
C GLY A 85 -11.05 6.99 1.28
N THR A 86 -11.04 7.04 -0.05
CA THR A 86 -10.87 5.85 -0.89
C THR A 86 -9.39 5.54 -1.15
N VAL A 87 -9.03 4.26 -1.21
CA VAL A 87 -7.70 3.81 -1.67
C VAL A 87 -7.47 4.28 -3.11
N ARG A 88 -6.30 4.90 -3.36
CA ARG A 88 -5.96 5.41 -4.69
C ARG A 88 -5.67 4.31 -5.72
N MET A 89 -5.84 4.64 -7.00
CA MET A 89 -5.34 3.81 -8.09
C MET A 89 -4.12 4.44 -8.75
N ASN A 90 -3.16 3.62 -9.14
CA ASN A 90 -2.08 4.02 -10.03
C ASN A 90 -2.20 3.27 -11.34
N ILE A 91 -1.92 3.94 -12.46
CA ILE A 91 -1.90 3.32 -13.78
C ILE A 91 -0.47 3.35 -14.31
N SER A 92 0.01 2.20 -14.76
CA SER A 92 1.26 2.06 -15.51
C SER A 92 0.94 1.60 -16.92
N VAL A 93 1.22 2.43 -17.91
CA VAL A 93 1.14 2.07 -19.32
C VAL A 93 2.50 1.51 -19.73
N LEU A 94 2.51 0.27 -20.19
CA LEU A 94 3.73 -0.49 -20.51
C LEU A 94 3.78 -0.78 -22.02
N GLU A 95 4.88 -0.38 -22.64
CA GLU A 95 5.19 -0.64 -24.05
C GLU A 95 6.22 -1.78 -24.19
N PRO A 96 6.28 -2.50 -25.33
CA PRO A 96 7.14 -3.68 -25.49
C PRO A 96 8.65 -3.37 -25.45
N ASP A 97 9.03 -2.13 -25.70
CA ASP A 97 10.43 -1.66 -25.62
C ASP A 97 10.89 -1.38 -24.17
N GLY A 98 10.02 -1.59 -23.19
CA GLY A 98 10.26 -1.34 -21.77
C GLY A 98 9.91 0.08 -21.32
N THR A 99 9.46 0.95 -22.22
CA THR A 99 8.99 2.30 -21.86
C THR A 99 7.77 2.20 -20.95
N THR A 100 7.78 2.99 -19.88
CA THR A 100 6.75 2.99 -18.85
C THR A 100 6.28 4.41 -18.57
N THR A 101 4.98 4.67 -18.80
CA THR A 101 4.33 5.91 -18.40
C THR A 101 3.47 5.66 -17.16
N LYS A 102 3.69 6.41 -16.08
CA LYS A 102 2.95 6.25 -14.81
C LYS A 102 2.05 7.44 -14.51
N LEU A 103 0.81 7.14 -14.15
CA LEU A 103 -0.19 8.08 -13.65
C LEU A 103 -0.51 7.66 -12.22
N ASN A 104 -0.14 8.46 -11.24
CA ASN A 104 -0.39 8.15 -9.83
C ASN A 104 -1.39 9.14 -9.26
N GLU A 105 -2.46 8.64 -8.68
CA GLU A 105 -3.42 9.47 -7.96
C GLU A 105 -2.89 9.84 -6.56
N PRO A 106 -3.34 10.98 -6.00
CA PRO A 106 -3.15 11.24 -4.58
C PRO A 106 -3.88 10.19 -3.74
N GLY A 107 -3.35 9.89 -2.56
CA GLY A 107 -4.02 9.04 -1.58
C GLY A 107 -5.22 9.72 -0.92
N PRO A 108 -5.99 9.00 -0.09
CA PRO A 108 -7.07 9.58 0.69
C PRO A 108 -6.55 10.63 1.67
N ASP A 109 -7.32 11.69 1.93
CA ASP A 109 -7.03 12.60 3.04
C ASP A 109 -7.36 11.90 4.37
N LEU A 110 -6.35 11.67 5.21
CA LEU A 110 -6.50 10.98 6.48
C LEU A 110 -6.78 11.95 7.61
N ALA A 111 -7.86 11.71 8.35
CA ALA A 111 -8.14 12.40 9.59
C ALA A 111 -7.13 12.01 10.68
N THR A 112 -6.88 12.91 11.65
CA THR A 112 -5.97 12.64 12.78
C THR A 112 -6.31 11.32 13.51
N ALA A 113 -7.59 11.03 13.69
CA ALA A 113 -8.04 9.79 14.33
C ALA A 113 -7.74 8.53 13.50
N GLU A 114 -7.75 8.63 12.18
CA GLU A 114 -7.43 7.53 11.27
C GLU A 114 -5.92 7.25 11.25
N VAL A 115 -5.10 8.31 11.29
CA VAL A 115 -3.65 8.20 11.47
C VAL A 115 -3.31 7.52 12.81
N GLU A 116 -3.98 7.94 13.88
CA GLU A 116 -3.78 7.35 15.19
C GLU A 116 -4.18 5.87 15.22
N ALA A 117 -5.31 5.51 14.58
CA ALA A 117 -5.75 4.13 14.45
C ALA A 117 -4.75 3.25 13.67
N LEU A 118 -4.12 3.80 12.62
CA LEU A 118 -3.04 3.11 11.89
C LEU A 118 -1.82 2.85 12.79
N LEU A 119 -1.41 3.85 13.59
CA LEU A 119 -0.29 3.70 14.52
C LEU A 119 -0.60 2.65 15.59
N GLU A 120 -1.75 2.73 16.24
CA GLU A 120 -2.13 1.77 17.28
C GLU A 120 -2.29 0.35 16.73
N THR A 121 -2.93 0.18 15.57
CA THR A 121 -3.02 -1.13 14.90
C THR A 121 -1.62 -1.68 14.59
N THR A 122 -0.70 -0.83 14.14
CA THR A 122 0.70 -1.25 13.89
C THR A 122 1.37 -1.73 15.18
N LEU A 123 1.18 -1.01 16.28
CA LEU A 123 1.78 -1.36 17.58
C LEU A 123 1.18 -2.63 18.19
N GLU A 124 -0.12 -2.85 18.03
CA GLU A 124 -0.80 -4.08 18.46
C GLU A 124 -0.29 -5.28 17.67
N ARG A 125 -0.17 -5.14 16.34
CA ARG A 125 0.34 -6.21 15.47
C ARG A 125 1.84 -6.45 15.61
N SER A 126 2.60 -5.47 16.11
CA SER A 126 4.03 -5.63 16.35
C SER A 126 4.39 -6.38 17.62
N VAL A 127 3.42 -6.77 18.47
CA VAL A 127 3.71 -7.56 19.68
C VAL A 127 4.34 -8.90 19.30
N GLY A 128 5.60 -9.11 19.68
CA GLY A 128 6.36 -10.30 19.31
C GLY A 128 6.85 -10.33 17.85
N ALA A 129 6.73 -9.22 17.11
CA ALA A 129 7.35 -9.07 15.81
C ALA A 129 8.86 -8.82 15.96
N ASP A 130 9.65 -9.34 15.01
CA ASP A 130 11.10 -9.12 14.97
C ASP A 130 11.44 -7.74 14.40
N TRP A 131 10.59 -7.23 13.50
CA TRP A 131 10.79 -5.96 12.81
C TRP A 131 9.47 -5.24 12.57
N VAL A 132 9.52 -3.91 12.67
CA VAL A 132 8.48 -3.00 12.20
C VAL A 132 9.05 -2.11 11.11
N VAL A 133 8.40 -2.08 9.95
CA VAL A 133 8.83 -1.34 8.76
C VAL A 133 7.78 -0.29 8.40
N GLY A 134 8.03 0.97 8.73
CA GLY A 134 7.27 2.10 8.19
C GLY A 134 7.85 2.52 6.85
N CYS A 135 7.09 2.38 5.75
CA CYS A 135 7.58 2.80 4.43
C CYS A 135 6.48 3.16 3.44
N GLY A 136 6.82 4.07 2.53
CA GLY A 136 5.87 4.64 1.58
C GLY A 136 5.76 6.16 1.71
N SER A 137 5.10 6.78 0.73
CA SER A 137 4.72 8.19 0.83
C SER A 137 3.64 8.37 1.90
N LEU A 138 3.60 9.53 2.52
CA LEU A 138 2.48 9.92 3.37
C LEU A 138 1.30 10.36 2.47
N PRO A 139 0.06 9.98 2.81
CA PRO A 139 -1.11 10.53 2.13
C PRO A 139 -1.38 11.98 2.61
N PRO A 140 -2.25 12.74 1.93
CA PRO A 140 -2.76 14.00 2.46
C PRO A 140 -3.34 13.83 3.88
N GLY A 141 -3.26 14.86 4.72
CA GLY A 141 -3.73 14.84 6.11
C GLY A 141 -2.79 14.15 7.11
N ALA A 142 -1.93 13.22 6.66
CA ALA A 142 -0.97 12.57 7.54
C ALA A 142 0.18 13.52 7.94
N PRO A 143 0.56 13.56 9.22
CA PRO A 143 1.63 14.42 9.69
C PRO A 143 3.00 13.92 9.20
N THR A 144 3.91 14.85 8.91
CA THR A 144 5.23 14.52 8.30
C THR A 144 6.16 13.75 9.23
N ASP A 145 5.88 13.75 10.53
CA ASP A 145 6.62 13.04 11.57
C ASP A 145 6.03 11.65 11.88
N LEU A 146 5.01 11.17 11.15
CA LEU A 146 4.33 9.88 11.38
C LEU A 146 5.30 8.72 11.63
N TYR A 147 6.35 8.60 10.81
CA TYR A 147 7.34 7.52 10.97
C TYR A 147 8.24 7.72 12.20
N ALA A 148 8.56 8.96 12.57
CA ALA A 148 9.30 9.26 13.79
C ALA A 148 8.47 8.89 15.03
N VAL A 149 7.17 9.21 15.02
CA VAL A 149 6.22 8.82 16.07
C VAL A 149 6.11 7.30 16.15
N LEU A 150 5.98 6.60 15.02
CA LEU A 150 5.95 5.14 14.98
C LEU A 150 7.19 4.54 15.65
N VAL A 151 8.39 4.97 15.26
CA VAL A 151 9.65 4.47 15.82
C VAL A 151 9.73 4.74 17.32
N ALA A 152 9.34 5.93 17.78
CA ALA A 152 9.34 6.26 19.20
C ALA A 152 8.38 5.38 20.01
N ARG A 153 7.17 5.11 19.49
CA ARG A 153 6.17 4.26 20.16
C ARG A 153 6.58 2.79 20.21
N VAL A 154 7.17 2.27 19.12
CA VAL A 154 7.69 0.88 19.09
C VAL A 154 8.78 0.71 20.13
N ARG A 155 9.76 1.62 20.18
CA ARG A 155 10.84 1.59 21.20
C ARG A 155 10.31 1.72 22.62
N GLY A 156 9.29 2.54 22.84
CA GLY A 156 8.64 2.68 24.14
C GLY A 156 7.98 1.40 24.65
N ARG A 157 7.67 0.44 23.76
CA ARG A 157 7.13 -0.88 24.10
C ARG A 157 8.22 -1.98 24.21
N GLY A 158 9.50 -1.62 24.14
CA GLY A 158 10.63 -2.56 24.26
C GLY A 158 11.00 -3.29 22.99
N GLY A 159 10.55 -2.80 21.82
CA GLY A 159 11.01 -3.25 20.49
C GLY A 159 12.09 -2.36 19.88
#